data_AF-A0A1B9HV50-F1
#
_entry.id   AF-A0A1B9HV50-F1
#
_cell.length_a   1.000
_cell.length_b   1.000
_cell.length_c   1.000
_cell.angle_alpha   90.00
_cell.angle_beta   90.00
_cell.angle_gamma   90.00
#
_symmetry.space_group_name_H-M   'P 1'
#
loop_
_entity.id
_entity.type
_entity.pdbx_description
1 polymer ?
#
loop_
_entity_poly.entity_id
_entity_poly.type
_entity_poly.pdbx_seq_one_letter_code
_entity_poly.pdbx_strand_id
1 'polypeptide(L)'
;MDIFVEYIKDSSLDQSRQAKRTVDQSTFKRFVEVGRVVLVNDGPSAGNLAVIVEIIDHNRALIDGPTTSVPRQQFPYRNLILTPYTLASLPRGAGNGAVKKAFEKAGVLEKWQSSGWAKKLAARQQRKNASDFDRFQIQLSKKARREEVRKAYVKEKKASA
;
A
#
# COMPACT_ATOMS: atom_id res chain seq x y z
N MET A 1 -50.04 22.53 -21.39
CA MET A 1 -49.28 23.17 -20.29
C MET A 1 -48.05 22.29 -19.99
N ASP A 2 -47.41 21.75 -21.04
CA ASP A 2 -46.68 20.47 -20.97
C ASP A 2 -45.41 20.51 -21.82
N ILE A 3 -44.62 21.57 -21.65
CA ILE A 3 -43.26 21.69 -22.19
C ILE A 3 -42.33 22.22 -21.09
N PHE A 4 -42.84 23.13 -20.25
CA PHE A 4 -42.09 23.72 -19.15
C PHE A 4 -41.82 22.75 -17.98
N VAL A 5 -42.68 21.73 -17.79
CA VAL A 5 -42.54 20.72 -16.72
C VAL A 5 -41.56 19.59 -17.11
N GLU A 6 -41.46 19.24 -18.40
CA GLU A 6 -40.47 18.28 -18.91
C GLU A 6 -39.05 18.83 -18.79
N TYR A 7 -38.84 20.11 -19.14
CA TYR A 7 -37.52 20.75 -19.09
C TYR A 7 -36.90 20.80 -17.68
N ILE A 8 -37.74 20.98 -16.64
CA ILE A 8 -37.28 21.03 -15.23
C ILE A 8 -36.90 19.64 -14.71
N LYS A 9 -37.56 18.56 -15.17
CA LYS A 9 -37.20 17.19 -14.78
C LYS A 9 -35.88 16.73 -15.40
N ASP A 10 -35.61 17.11 -16.64
CA ASP A 10 -34.36 16.74 -17.34
C ASP A 10 -33.12 17.48 -16.80
N SER A 11 -33.28 18.72 -16.32
CA SER A 11 -32.21 19.48 -15.65
C SER A 11 -31.71 18.81 -14.36
N SER A 12 -32.62 18.18 -13.60
CA SER A 12 -32.29 17.48 -12.34
C SER A 12 -31.56 16.15 -12.57
N LEU A 13 -31.78 15.50 -13.72
CA LEU A 13 -31.14 14.25 -14.10
C LEU A 13 -29.70 14.47 -14.58
N ASP A 14 -29.39 15.63 -15.18
CA ASP A 14 -28.04 15.99 -15.58
C ASP A 14 -27.11 16.27 -14.37
N GLN A 15 -27.65 16.88 -13.31
CA GLN A 15 -26.92 17.09 -12.05
C GLN A 15 -26.52 15.76 -11.38
N SER A 16 -27.35 14.72 -11.50
CA SER A 16 -27.05 13.37 -10.99
C SER A 16 -26.04 12.58 -11.84
N ARG A 17 -25.94 12.89 -13.15
CA ARG A 17 -24.96 12.31 -14.07
C ARG A 17 -23.58 12.95 -13.93
N GLN A 18 -23.52 14.26 -13.65
CA GLN A 18 -22.26 14.96 -13.38
C GLN A 18 -21.63 14.53 -12.05
N ALA A 19 -22.42 14.23 -11.01
CA ALA A 19 -21.93 13.74 -9.72
C ALA A 19 -21.25 12.35 -9.76
N LYS A 20 -21.43 11.57 -10.85
CA LYS A 20 -20.81 10.25 -11.05
C LYS A 20 -19.53 10.27 -11.89
N ARG A 21 -19.06 11.44 -12.32
CA ARG A 21 -17.90 11.63 -13.20
C ARG A 21 -16.68 12.24 -12.50
N THR A 22 -16.32 11.75 -11.31
CA THR A 22 -15.08 12.16 -10.63
C THR A 22 -14.18 10.97 -10.30
N VAL A 23 -14.11 9.98 -11.20
CA VAL A 23 -12.99 9.05 -11.21
C VAL A 23 -12.09 9.53 -12.33
N ASP A 24 -11.02 10.25 -11.97
CA ASP A 24 -9.92 10.52 -12.90
C ASP A 24 -9.43 9.16 -13.43
N GLN A 25 -9.74 8.83 -14.67
CA GLN A 25 -9.43 7.55 -15.31
C GLN A 25 -7.96 7.53 -15.76
N SER A 26 -7.05 7.99 -14.91
CA SER A 26 -5.62 7.85 -15.17
C SER A 26 -5.21 6.39 -14.95
N THR A 27 -4.42 5.84 -15.88
CA THR A 27 -3.86 4.48 -15.75
C THR A 27 -2.94 4.39 -14.53
N PHE A 28 -2.29 5.51 -14.17
CA PHE A 28 -1.40 5.62 -13.03
C PHE A 28 -2.19 5.91 -11.76
N LYS A 29 -2.06 5.03 -10.76
CA LYS A 29 -2.77 5.16 -9.46
C LYS A 29 -1.90 5.72 -8.33
N ARG A 30 -0.59 5.78 -8.53
CA ARG A 30 0.39 6.19 -7.51
C ARG A 30 1.34 7.18 -8.15
N PHE A 31 1.35 8.39 -7.60
CA PHE A 31 2.16 9.48 -8.10
C PHE A 31 3.21 9.86 -7.05
N VAL A 32 4.30 10.43 -7.54
CA VAL A 32 5.29 11.10 -6.70
C VAL A 32 4.72 12.44 -6.30
N GLU A 33 4.48 12.61 -5.00
CA GLU A 33 3.89 13.82 -4.43
C GLU A 33 4.38 13.98 -2.99
N VAL A 34 4.31 15.22 -2.48
CA VAL A 34 4.62 15.52 -1.08
C VAL A 34 3.60 14.83 -0.17
N GLY A 35 4.09 14.16 0.87
CA GLY A 35 3.28 13.36 1.79
C GLY A 35 3.05 11.91 1.35
N ARG A 36 3.50 11.50 0.16
CA ARG A 36 3.41 10.10 -0.27
C ARG A 36 4.31 9.20 0.58
N VAL A 37 3.73 8.12 1.09
CA VAL A 37 4.48 7.10 1.82
C VAL A 37 5.14 6.15 0.82
N VAL A 38 6.43 5.92 1.02
CA VAL A 38 7.27 5.08 0.17
C VAL A 38 7.92 3.98 0.98
N LEU A 39 8.16 2.83 0.35
CA LEU A 39 8.99 1.77 0.89
C LEU A 39 10.39 1.93 0.30
N VAL A 40 11.39 2.00 1.17
CA VAL A 40 12.79 2.06 0.76
C VAL A 40 13.24 0.66 0.34
N ASN A 41 13.76 0.50 -0.87
CA ASN A 41 14.15 -0.81 -1.40
C ASN A 41 15.64 -1.13 -1.23
N ASP A 42 16.47 -0.11 -1.01
CA ASP A 42 17.93 -0.24 -1.01
C ASP A 42 18.58 0.58 0.12
N GLY A 43 19.84 0.27 0.42
CA GLY A 43 20.63 0.92 1.46
C GLY A 43 20.33 0.46 2.88
N PRO A 44 20.90 1.14 3.89
CA PRO A 44 20.81 0.73 5.30
C PRO A 44 19.39 0.68 5.85
N SER A 45 18.48 1.47 5.26
CA SER A 45 17.08 1.55 5.66
C SER A 45 16.14 0.73 4.77
N ALA A 46 16.67 -0.22 3.98
CA ALA A 46 15.88 -1.07 3.10
C ALA A 46 14.81 -1.85 3.89
N GLY A 47 13.59 -1.87 3.37
CA GLY A 47 12.42 -2.48 4.00
C GLY A 47 11.64 -1.57 4.94
N ASN A 48 12.16 -0.39 5.27
CA ASN A 48 11.47 0.60 6.09
C ASN A 48 10.63 1.56 5.26
N LEU A 49 9.58 2.09 5.86
CA LEU A 49 8.76 3.13 5.24
C LEU A 49 9.40 4.50 5.44
N ALA A 50 9.19 5.41 4.49
CA ALA A 50 9.51 6.82 4.61
C ALA A 50 8.41 7.64 3.93
N VAL A 51 8.48 8.95 4.08
CA VAL A 51 7.56 9.91 3.45
C VAL A 51 8.36 10.82 2.54
N ILE A 52 7.86 11.07 1.32
CA ILE A 52 8.41 12.11 0.45
C ILE A 52 8.01 13.47 1.03
N VAL A 53 8.99 14.24 1.48
CA VAL A 53 8.77 15.57 2.07
C VAL A 53 8.91 16.67 1.03
N GLU A 54 9.82 16.47 0.07
CA GLU A 54 10.09 17.42 -0.98
C GLU A 54 10.62 16.72 -2.23
N ILE A 55 10.27 17.25 -3.39
CA ILE A 55 10.78 16.83 -4.70
C ILE A 55 11.98 17.73 -4.99
N ILE A 56 13.17 17.13 -5.07
CA ILE A 56 14.41 17.89 -5.33
C ILE A 56 14.56 18.09 -6.83
N ASP A 57 14.54 16.98 -7.57
CA ASP A 57 14.68 16.95 -9.02
C ASP A 57 13.89 15.76 -9.60
N HIS A 58 14.08 15.47 -10.89
CA HIS A 58 13.38 14.40 -11.59
C HIS A 58 13.75 12.99 -11.11
N ASN A 59 14.92 12.83 -10.49
CA ASN A 59 15.48 11.54 -10.11
C ASN A 59 15.51 11.32 -8.60
N ARG A 60 15.37 12.36 -7.78
CA ARG A 60 15.53 12.32 -6.32
C ARG A 60 14.46 13.10 -5.58
N ALA A 61 14.12 12.60 -4.40
CA ALA A 61 13.32 13.28 -3.39
C ALA A 61 14.07 13.40 -2.07
N LEU A 62 13.66 14.36 -1.25
CA LEU A 62 13.96 14.38 0.17
C LEU A 62 12.97 13.47 0.89
N ILE A 63 13.46 12.40 1.49
CA ILE A 63 12.66 11.46 2.27
C ILE A 63 12.90 11.64 3.76
N ASP A 64 11.89 11.33 4.57
CA ASP A 64 11.98 11.34 6.03
C ASP A 64 11.10 10.24 6.63
N GLY A 65 11.61 9.51 7.62
CA GLY A 65 10.90 8.43 8.30
C GLY A 65 11.17 8.44 9.81
N PRO A 66 10.62 9.43 10.54
CA PRO A 66 10.96 9.66 11.95
C PRO A 66 10.54 8.52 12.88
N THR A 67 9.48 7.77 12.55
CA THR A 67 9.01 6.62 13.34
C THR A 67 9.67 5.31 12.91
N THR A 68 10.16 5.23 11.67
CA THR A 68 10.64 4.01 11.00
C THR A 68 12.16 3.95 10.89
N SER A 69 12.87 4.80 11.65
CA SER A 69 14.33 4.87 11.69
C SER A 69 14.97 5.14 10.31
N VAL A 70 14.28 5.88 9.45
CA VAL A 70 14.85 6.36 8.18
C VAL A 70 15.29 7.81 8.40
N PRO A 71 16.59 8.12 8.32
CA PRO A 71 17.06 9.48 8.51
C PRO A 71 16.58 10.37 7.37
N ARG A 72 16.44 11.66 7.65
CA ARG A 72 16.11 12.66 6.63
C ARG A 72 17.28 12.78 5.66
N GLN A 73 17.06 12.41 4.40
CA GLN A 73 18.12 12.37 3.39
C GLN A 73 17.56 12.53 1.98
N GLN A 74 18.41 12.96 1.04
CA GLN A 74 18.10 12.84 -0.39
C GLN A 74 18.16 11.37 -0.79
N PHE A 75 17.21 10.92 -1.61
CA PHE A 75 17.15 9.54 -2.05
C PHE A 75 16.57 9.40 -3.46
N PRO A 76 17.12 8.51 -4.30
CA PRO A 76 16.68 8.38 -5.70
C PRO A 76 15.36 7.63 -5.82
N TYR A 77 14.46 8.09 -6.71
CA TYR A 77 13.16 7.46 -6.96
C TYR A 77 13.28 6.02 -7.44
N ARG A 78 14.34 5.67 -8.17
CA ARG A 78 14.60 4.30 -8.64
C ARG A 78 14.62 3.28 -7.50
N ASN A 79 15.05 3.70 -6.31
CA ASN A 79 15.17 2.84 -5.13
C ASN A 79 13.99 3.01 -4.15
N LEU A 80 12.94 3.74 -4.56
CA LEU A 80 11.71 3.92 -3.81
C LEU A 80 10.56 3.18 -4.47
N ILE A 81 9.73 2.55 -3.65
CA ILE A 81 8.51 1.91 -4.11
C ILE A 81 7.32 2.68 -3.54
N LEU A 82 6.52 3.29 -4.43
CA LEU A 82 5.34 4.06 -4.04
C LEU A 82 4.29 3.14 -3.41
N THR A 83 3.86 3.46 -2.20
CA THR A 83 2.76 2.76 -1.51
C THR A 83 1.42 3.45 -1.83
N PRO A 84 0.27 2.80 -1.56
CA PRO A 84 -1.03 3.45 -1.75
C PRO A 84 -1.34 4.51 -0.68
N TYR A 85 -0.50 4.68 0.34
CA TYR A 85 -0.75 5.59 1.46
C TYR A 85 -0.17 6.98 1.20
N THR A 86 -0.94 7.99 1.57
CA THR A 86 -0.56 9.40 1.49
C THR A 86 -0.91 10.09 2.80
N LEU A 87 -0.06 11.02 3.22
CA LEU A 87 -0.35 11.94 4.32
C LEU A 87 -1.01 13.17 3.72
N ALA A 88 -2.30 13.35 3.98
CA ALA A 88 -3.03 14.52 3.51
C ALA A 88 -2.48 15.81 4.13
N SER A 89 -2.28 16.83 3.31
CA SER A 89 -1.93 18.20 3.72
C SER A 89 -0.61 18.36 4.47
N LEU A 90 0.42 17.58 4.14
CA LEU A 90 1.78 17.85 4.60
C LEU A 90 2.37 19.04 3.80
N PRO A 91 2.80 20.14 4.45
CA PRO A 91 3.43 21.24 3.73
C PRO A 91 4.77 20.78 3.13
N ARG A 92 5.11 21.31 1.95
CA ARG A 92 6.42 21.05 1.32
C ARG A 92 7.54 21.47 2.27
N GLY A 93 8.54 20.60 2.42
CA GLY A 93 9.68 20.88 3.29
C GLY A 93 9.39 20.76 4.79
N ALA A 94 8.25 20.16 5.19
CA ALA A 94 7.90 19.95 6.60
C ALA A 94 9.06 19.33 7.42
N GLY A 95 9.33 19.88 8.61
CA GLY A 95 10.34 19.33 9.52
C GLY A 95 9.91 17.99 10.13
N ASN A 96 10.87 17.23 10.67
CA ASN A 96 10.67 15.87 11.18
C ASN A 96 9.54 15.76 12.21
N GLY A 97 9.39 16.77 13.08
CA GLY A 97 8.32 16.79 14.09
C GLY A 97 6.91 16.84 13.48
N ALA A 98 6.74 17.60 12.38
CA ALA A 98 5.46 17.68 11.67
C ALA A 98 5.18 16.39 10.91
N VAL A 99 6.20 15.82 10.24
CA VAL A 99 6.10 14.53 9.54
C VAL A 99 5.70 13.41 10.52
N LYS A 100 6.34 13.36 11.70
CA LYS A 100 6.02 12.37 12.75
C LYS A 100 4.57 12.45 13.18
N LYS A 101 4.08 13.64 13.54
CA LYS A 101 2.69 13.87 13.95
C LYS A 101 1.70 13.47 12.86
N ALA A 102 1.97 13.83 11.61
CA ALA A 102 1.11 13.48 10.47
C ALA A 102 1.10 11.96 10.22
N PHE A 103 2.25 11.30 10.30
CA PHE A 103 2.41 9.86 10.10
C PHE A 103 1.67 9.04 11.16
N GLU A 104 1.79 9.43 12.43
CA GLU A 104 1.08 8.83 13.56
C GLU A 104 -0.43 9.08 13.46
N LYS A 105 -0.85 10.32 13.20
CA LYS A 105 -2.28 10.69 13.02
C LYS A 105 -2.94 9.88 11.91
N ALA A 106 -2.23 9.62 10.83
CA ALA A 106 -2.76 8.84 9.70
C ALA A 106 -2.80 7.33 9.97
N GLY A 107 -2.19 6.83 11.06
CA GLY A 107 -2.14 5.42 11.41
C GLY A 107 -1.49 4.55 10.33
N VAL A 108 -0.53 5.11 9.57
CA VAL A 108 0.04 4.46 8.39
C VAL A 108 0.74 3.16 8.75
N LEU A 109 1.42 3.11 9.89
CA LEU A 109 2.14 1.92 10.32
C LEU A 109 1.21 0.73 10.52
N GLU A 110 0.08 0.92 11.21
CA GLU A 110 -0.92 -0.12 11.45
C GLU A 110 -1.59 -0.57 10.15
N LYS A 111 -1.93 0.39 9.27
CA LYS A 111 -2.45 0.10 7.92
C LYS A 111 -1.44 -0.68 7.08
N TRP A 112 -0.15 -0.37 7.20
CA TRP A 112 0.90 -1.12 6.51
C TRP A 112 1.00 -2.53 7.06
N GLN A 113 1.11 -2.72 8.38
CA GLN A 113 1.27 -4.04 9.00
C GLN A 113 0.07 -4.97 8.76
N SER A 114 -1.15 -4.41 8.73
CA SER A 114 -2.36 -5.18 8.40
C SER A 114 -2.44 -5.58 6.93
N SER A 115 -1.76 -4.86 6.04
CA SER A 115 -1.78 -5.09 4.59
C SER A 115 -1.21 -6.46 4.21
N GLY A 116 -1.76 -7.05 3.14
CA GLY A 116 -1.21 -8.28 2.57
C GLY A 116 0.22 -8.13 2.04
N TRP A 117 0.66 -6.91 1.72
CA TRP A 117 2.01 -6.64 1.26
C TRP A 117 3.01 -6.79 2.41
N ALA A 118 2.80 -6.10 3.54
CA ALA A 118 3.70 -6.21 4.70
C ALA A 118 3.79 -7.65 5.20
N LYS A 119 2.65 -8.36 5.29
CA LYS A 119 2.61 -9.78 5.67
C LYS A 119 3.44 -10.67 4.74
N LYS A 120 3.39 -10.44 3.43
CA LYS A 120 4.22 -11.16 2.44
C LYS A 120 5.70 -10.85 2.61
N LEU A 121 6.05 -9.58 2.88
CA LEU A 121 7.43 -9.17 3.10
C LEU A 121 8.00 -9.80 4.38
N ALA A 122 7.25 -9.76 5.47
CA ALA A 122 7.60 -10.41 6.73
C ALA A 122 7.78 -11.93 6.56
N ALA A 123 6.86 -12.60 5.86
CA ALA A 123 6.97 -14.04 5.59
C ALA A 123 8.22 -14.37 4.73
N ARG A 124 8.60 -13.50 3.79
CA ARG A 124 9.84 -13.66 3.02
C ARG A 124 11.07 -13.51 3.91
N GLN A 125 11.06 -12.54 4.83
CA GLN A 125 12.16 -12.33 5.75
C GLN A 125 12.32 -13.49 6.73
N GLN A 126 11.21 -13.98 7.30
CA GLN A 126 11.21 -15.16 8.17
C GLN A 126 11.76 -16.40 7.46
N ARG A 127 11.40 -16.61 6.18
CA ARG A 127 11.94 -17.73 5.38
C ARG A 127 13.43 -17.60 5.12
N LYS A 128 13.95 -16.37 4.93
CA LYS A 128 15.39 -16.14 4.79
C LYS A 128 16.15 -16.45 6.09
N ASN A 129 15.53 -16.17 7.23
CA ASN A 129 16.13 -16.34 8.55
C ASN A 129 15.86 -17.72 9.19
N ALA A 130 15.17 -18.63 8.50
CA ALA A 130 14.76 -19.91 9.07
C ALA A 130 15.96 -20.86 9.24
N SER A 131 16.04 -21.50 10.41
CA SER A 131 17.05 -22.52 10.69
C SER A 131 16.75 -23.85 9.96
N ASP A 132 17.70 -24.78 9.95
CA ASP A 132 17.49 -26.12 9.37
C ASP A 132 16.36 -26.89 10.07
N PHE A 133 16.30 -26.78 11.40
CA PHE A 133 15.22 -27.37 12.19
C PHE A 133 13.85 -26.79 11.82
N ASP A 134 13.74 -25.46 11.66
CA ASP A 134 12.50 -24.82 11.21
C ASP A 134 12.07 -25.32 9.83
N ARG A 135 13.02 -25.51 8.91
CA ARG A 135 12.76 -26.06 7.57
C ARG A 135 12.21 -27.48 7.64
N PHE A 136 12.73 -28.32 8.54
CA PHE A 136 12.22 -29.66 8.77
C PHE A 136 10.78 -29.63 9.33
N GLN A 137 10.50 -28.79 10.33
CA GLN A 137 9.14 -28.62 10.86
C GLN A 137 8.16 -28.17 9.78
N ILE A 138 8.54 -27.17 8.98
CA ILE A 138 7.75 -26.69 7.84
C ILE A 138 7.48 -27.82 6.83
N GLN A 139 8.45 -28.69 6.57
CA GLN A 139 8.29 -29.84 5.67
C GLN A 139 7.24 -30.82 6.21
N LEU A 140 7.29 -31.16 7.50
CA LEU A 140 6.32 -32.03 8.15
C LEU A 140 4.91 -31.42 8.11
N SER A 141 4.75 -30.15 8.49
CA SER A 141 3.46 -29.46 8.45
C SER A 141 2.90 -29.37 7.02
N LYS A 142 3.76 -29.14 6.01
CA LYS A 142 3.35 -29.15 4.60
C LYS A 142 2.89 -30.54 4.15
N LYS A 143 3.53 -31.62 4.63
CA LYS A 143 3.12 -33.00 4.34
C LYS A 143 1.74 -33.28 4.94
N ALA A 144 1.53 -32.96 6.21
CA ALA A 144 0.23 -33.12 6.88
C ALA A 144 -0.90 -32.38 6.13
N ARG A 145 -0.69 -31.10 5.79
CA ARG A 145 -1.66 -30.30 5.02
C ARG A 145 -1.98 -30.91 3.66
N ARG A 146 -0.98 -31.44 2.94
CA ARG A 146 -1.20 -32.07 1.62
C ARG A 146 -2.07 -33.31 1.73
N GLU A 147 -1.84 -34.14 2.75
CA GLU A 147 -2.64 -35.34 2.99
C GLU A 147 -4.11 -35.00 3.29
N GLU A 148 -4.35 -33.99 4.12
CA GLU A 148 -5.70 -33.53 4.44
C GLU A 148 -6.43 -32.99 3.21
N VAL A 149 -5.78 -32.12 2.43
CA VAL A 149 -6.34 -31.59 1.18
C VAL A 149 -6.61 -32.71 0.18
N ARG A 150 -5.72 -33.71 0.07
CA ARG A 150 -5.92 -34.88 -0.80
C ARG A 150 -7.15 -35.69 -0.39
N LYS A 151 -7.32 -35.95 0.91
CA LYS A 151 -8.50 -36.65 1.44
C LYS A 151 -9.80 -35.90 1.13
N ALA A 152 -9.82 -34.59 1.39
CA ALA A 152 -10.98 -33.74 1.08
C ALA A 152 -11.29 -33.76 -0.43
N TYR A 153 -10.28 -33.58 -1.28
CA TYR A 153 -10.44 -33.61 -2.73
C TYR A 153 -10.98 -34.96 -3.25
N VAL A 154 -10.46 -36.09 -2.76
CA VAL A 154 -10.95 -37.42 -3.15
C VAL A 154 -12.41 -37.63 -2.72
N LYS A 155 -12.80 -37.12 -1.54
CA LYS A 155 -14.19 -37.17 -1.08
C LYS A 155 -15.12 -36.35 -1.98
N GLU A 156 -14.77 -35.09 -2.27
CA GLU A 156 -15.53 -34.22 -3.17
C GLU A 156 -15.64 -34.80 -4.59
N LYS A 157 -14.54 -35.36 -5.11
CA LYS A 157 -14.53 -36.01 -6.43
C LYS A 157 -15.45 -37.24 -6.49
N LYS A 158 -15.54 -38.01 -5.41
CA LYS A 158 -16.47 -39.15 -5.32
C LYS A 158 -17.93 -38.72 -5.17
N ALA A 159 -18.19 -37.56 -4.56
CA ALA A 159 -19.55 -37.02 -4.41
C ALA A 159 -20.06 -36.32 -5.67
N SER A 160 -19.15 -35.87 -6.54
CA SER A 160 -19.46 -35.20 -7.82
C SER A 160 -19.45 -36.14 -9.03
N ALA A 161 -19.07 -37.40 -8.84
CA ALA A 161 -19.15 -38.48 -9.83
C ALA A 161 -20.40 -39.33 -9.58
#